data_AF-A0A6C0B1P3-F1
#
_entry.id   AF-A0A6C0B1P3-F1
#
_cell.length_a   1.000
_cell.length_b   1.000
_cell.length_c   1.000
_cell.angle_alpha   90.00
_cell.angle_beta   90.00
_cell.angle_gamma   90.00
#
_symmetry.space_group_name_H-M   'P 1'
#
loop_
_entity.id
_entity.type
_entity.pdbx_description
1 polymer ?
#
loop_
_entity_poly.entity_id
_entity_poly.type
_entity_poly.pdbx_seq_one_letter_code
_entity_poly.pdbx_strand_id
1 'polypeptide(L)'
;MPKSSASKQRVRGAAKERLGDKNEQAIGELLEAAEAAKNEWDAKPLEWRKANPFIPDPSLAIGRITASQGAGGFTVQFPQKEELVQVRVMGNAALADKAAQLSKTVKLAGADQWPVAICFMPAASSHVKTGELLALLEGSHVTQFGKLGFKVPTNDGLDDLFDRSAAGGGGEEEVNFNDL
;
A
#
# COMPACT_ATOMS: atom_id res chain seq x y z
N MET A 1 -13.64 -9.64 -47.49
CA MET A 1 -12.61 -9.22 -46.52
C MET A 1 -12.88 -7.78 -46.07
N PRO A 2 -12.50 -7.40 -44.83
CA PRO A 2 -13.32 -6.60 -43.91
C PRO A 2 -12.87 -5.14 -43.77
N LYS A 3 -13.75 -4.25 -43.28
CA LYS A 3 -13.39 -3.10 -42.42
C LYS A 3 -14.50 -2.82 -41.40
N SER A 4 -14.41 -3.47 -40.23
CA SER A 4 -15.02 -2.96 -38.99
C SER A 4 -13.93 -2.20 -38.24
N SER A 5 -13.99 -0.86 -38.27
CA SER A 5 -12.99 0.01 -37.62
C SER A 5 -13.55 0.84 -36.46
N ALA A 6 -14.68 0.45 -35.86
CA ALA A 6 -15.22 1.17 -34.69
C ALA A 6 -14.78 0.55 -33.34
N SER A 7 -14.32 -0.71 -33.33
CA SER A 7 -14.10 -1.45 -32.07
C SER A 7 -12.71 -1.26 -31.44
N LYS A 8 -11.76 -0.60 -32.10
CA LYS A 8 -10.39 -0.42 -31.57
C LYS A 8 -10.15 0.89 -30.82
N GLN A 9 -11.05 1.87 -30.92
CA GLN A 9 -10.85 3.19 -30.31
C GLN A 9 -11.50 3.33 -28.93
N ARG A 10 -12.48 2.49 -28.58
CA ARG A 10 -13.05 2.44 -27.22
C ARG A 10 -12.22 1.66 -26.19
N VAL A 11 -11.22 0.88 -26.63
CA VAL A 11 -10.39 0.05 -25.74
C VAL A 11 -9.18 0.82 -25.17
N ARG A 12 -8.99 2.09 -25.56
CA ARG A 12 -7.99 2.98 -24.94
C ARG A 12 -8.53 3.81 -23.76
N GLY A 13 -9.84 3.77 -23.51
CA GLY A 13 -10.48 4.48 -22.39
C GLY A 13 -10.64 3.64 -21.10
N ALA A 14 -10.67 2.30 -21.20
CA ALA A 14 -10.97 1.43 -20.05
C ALA A 14 -9.75 0.93 -19.26
N ALA A 15 -8.52 1.29 -19.68
CA ALA A 15 -7.29 0.90 -18.99
C ALA A 15 -6.87 1.91 -17.90
N LYS A 16 -7.55 3.05 -17.80
CA LYS A 16 -7.28 4.10 -16.82
C LYS A 16 -8.21 4.06 -15.59
N GLU A 17 -9.21 3.16 -15.59
CA GLU A 17 -10.33 3.14 -14.63
C GLU A 17 -10.42 1.86 -13.76
N ARG A 18 -9.43 0.97 -13.70
CA ARG A 18 -9.58 -0.34 -13.02
C ARG A 18 -8.43 -0.77 -12.11
N LEU A 19 -7.66 0.18 -11.60
CA LEU A 19 -6.51 -0.06 -10.73
C LEU A 19 -6.73 0.42 -9.28
N GLY A 20 -7.63 1.40 -9.08
CA GLY A 20 -8.13 1.75 -7.76
C GLY A 20 -8.97 0.61 -7.17
N ASP A 21 -9.87 0.03 -7.97
CA ASP A 21 -10.85 -0.95 -7.50
C ASP A 21 -10.25 -2.14 -6.76
N LYS A 22 -9.18 -2.77 -7.27
CA LYS A 22 -8.64 -4.01 -6.65
C LYS A 22 -7.69 -3.77 -5.48
N ASN A 23 -6.92 -2.68 -5.47
CA ASN A 23 -6.04 -2.37 -4.34
C ASN A 23 -6.88 -1.93 -3.14
N GLU A 24 -7.83 -1.02 -3.38
CA GLU A 24 -8.73 -0.53 -2.33
C GLU A 24 -9.70 -1.62 -1.86
N GLN A 25 -10.20 -2.47 -2.76
CA GLN A 25 -10.97 -3.65 -2.37
C GLN A 25 -10.15 -4.60 -1.49
N ALA A 26 -8.91 -4.93 -1.85
CA ALA A 26 -8.06 -5.79 -1.05
C ALA A 26 -7.77 -5.19 0.34
N ILE A 27 -7.53 -3.88 0.42
CA ILE A 27 -7.37 -3.18 1.70
C ILE A 27 -8.66 -3.22 2.52
N GLY A 28 -9.80 -2.98 1.88
CA GLY A 28 -11.12 -3.03 2.51
C GLY A 28 -11.42 -4.40 3.11
N GLU A 29 -11.20 -5.48 2.35
CA GLU A 29 -11.38 -6.86 2.82
C GLU A 29 -10.44 -7.19 4.00
N LEU A 30 -9.19 -6.73 3.95
CA LEU A 30 -8.21 -6.93 5.04
C LEU A 30 -8.58 -6.14 6.31
N LEU A 31 -9.07 -4.90 6.15
CA LEU A 31 -9.54 -4.08 7.27
C LEU A 31 -10.81 -4.67 7.88
N GLU A 32 -11.78 -5.08 7.07
CA GLU A 32 -13.02 -5.68 7.53
C GLU A 32 -12.75 -6.96 8.34
N ALA A 33 -11.86 -7.83 7.85
CA ALA A 33 -11.45 -9.04 8.58
C ALA A 33 -10.76 -8.71 9.91
N ALA A 34 -9.86 -7.72 9.93
CA ALA A 34 -9.16 -7.30 11.14
C ALA A 34 -10.11 -6.63 12.16
N GLU A 35 -11.06 -5.81 11.69
CA GLU A 35 -12.10 -5.18 12.50
C GLU A 35 -13.04 -6.24 13.11
N ALA A 36 -13.48 -7.21 12.31
CA ALA A 36 -14.29 -8.32 12.80
C ALA A 36 -13.57 -9.10 13.91
N ALA A 37 -12.30 -9.47 13.71
CA ALA A 37 -11.50 -10.15 14.73
C ALA A 37 -11.32 -9.31 16.00
N LYS A 38 -11.11 -7.99 15.85
CA LYS A 38 -10.99 -7.08 16.99
C LYS A 38 -12.30 -6.94 17.76
N ASN A 39 -13.42 -6.85 17.06
CA ASN A 39 -14.75 -6.76 17.65
C ASN A 39 -15.12 -8.04 18.41
N GLU A 40 -14.82 -9.22 17.85
CA GLU A 40 -14.99 -10.51 18.54
C GLU A 40 -14.17 -10.60 19.83
N TRP A 41 -12.94 -10.06 19.80
CA TRP A 41 -12.09 -9.96 20.97
C TRP A 41 -12.66 -8.98 22.01
N ASP A 42 -13.10 -7.78 21.58
CA ASP A 42 -13.66 -6.75 22.46
C ASP A 42 -14.98 -7.18 23.12
N ALA A 43 -15.74 -8.06 22.48
CA ALA A 43 -16.93 -8.68 23.06
C ALA A 43 -16.62 -9.63 24.25
N LYS A 44 -15.35 -10.00 24.48
CA LYS A 44 -14.97 -10.87 25.60
C LYS A 44 -14.85 -10.08 26.92
N PRO A 45 -15.14 -10.72 28.08
CA PRO A 45 -14.98 -10.09 29.39
C PRO A 45 -13.56 -9.53 29.61
N LEU A 46 -13.46 -8.41 30.34
CA LEU A 46 -12.17 -7.73 30.59
C LEU A 46 -11.11 -8.66 31.20
N GLU A 47 -11.49 -9.51 32.16
CA GLU A 47 -10.58 -10.46 32.80
C GLU A 47 -10.02 -11.49 31.80
N TRP A 48 -10.83 -11.93 30.84
CA TRP A 48 -10.37 -12.81 29.76
C TRP A 48 -9.41 -12.08 28.82
N ARG A 49 -9.72 -10.83 28.46
CA ARG A 49 -8.89 -10.00 27.56
C ARG A 49 -7.52 -9.66 28.16
N LYS A 50 -7.43 -9.49 29.48
CA LYS A 50 -6.14 -9.31 30.17
C LYS A 50 -5.24 -10.55 30.04
N ALA A 51 -5.82 -11.74 30.14
CA ALA A 51 -5.09 -13.00 29.99
C ALA A 51 -4.81 -13.36 28.52
N ASN A 52 -5.60 -12.83 27.58
CA ASN A 52 -5.54 -13.12 26.16
C ASN A 52 -5.46 -11.80 25.39
N PRO A 53 -4.29 -11.14 25.30
CA PRO A 53 -4.16 -9.89 24.58
C PRO A 53 -4.53 -10.07 23.11
N PHE A 54 -5.12 -9.05 22.49
CA PHE A 54 -5.37 -9.08 21.06
C PHE A 54 -4.04 -9.08 20.31
N ILE A 55 -3.89 -10.03 19.40
CA ILE A 55 -2.74 -10.13 18.50
C ILE A 55 -3.33 -10.11 17.07
N PRO A 56 -3.00 -9.10 16.25
CA PRO A 56 -3.39 -9.10 14.84
C PRO A 56 -2.86 -10.34 14.12
N ASP A 57 -3.44 -10.67 12.96
CA ASP A 57 -3.04 -11.87 12.20
C ASP A 57 -1.52 -11.93 12.02
N PRO A 58 -0.82 -12.93 12.61
CA PRO A 58 0.63 -13.01 12.59
C PRO A 58 1.20 -13.33 11.20
N SER A 59 0.36 -13.77 10.27
CA SER A 59 0.73 -13.96 8.86
C SER A 59 0.72 -12.66 8.07
N LEU A 60 0.14 -11.58 8.61
CA LEU A 60 0.10 -10.27 7.97
C LEU A 60 1.11 -9.33 8.62
N ALA A 61 1.84 -8.59 7.80
CA ALA A 61 2.83 -7.63 8.26
C ALA A 61 2.80 -6.36 7.41
N ILE A 62 2.93 -5.21 8.05
CA ILE A 62 3.00 -3.92 7.37
C ILE A 62 4.44 -3.45 7.38
N GLY A 63 4.98 -3.13 6.22
CA GLY A 63 6.39 -2.77 6.05
C GLY A 63 6.59 -1.71 4.99
N ARG A 64 7.76 -1.09 5.02
CA ARG A 64 8.19 -0.11 4.03
C ARG A 64 9.01 -0.80 2.96
N ILE A 65 8.63 -0.63 1.70
CA ILE A 65 9.46 -1.06 0.56
C ILE A 65 10.77 -0.29 0.62
N THR A 66 11.91 -0.93 0.40
CA THR A 66 13.23 -0.26 0.38
C THR A 66 13.98 -0.46 -0.92
N ALA A 67 13.57 -1.42 -1.74
CA ALA A 67 14.10 -1.63 -3.07
C ALA A 67 13.11 -2.38 -3.98
N SER A 68 13.23 -2.12 -5.28
CA SER A 68 12.62 -2.95 -6.34
C SER A 68 13.70 -3.81 -6.98
N GLN A 69 13.45 -5.12 -7.11
CA GLN A 69 14.40 -6.10 -7.63
C GLN A 69 14.15 -6.47 -9.11
N GLY A 70 13.11 -5.89 -9.73
CA GLY A 70 12.62 -6.32 -11.04
C GLY A 70 11.72 -7.56 -10.97
N ALA A 71 10.98 -7.84 -12.05
CA ALA A 71 10.08 -8.98 -12.18
C ALA A 71 9.03 -9.13 -11.04
N GLY A 72 8.54 -8.01 -10.48
CA GLY A 72 7.55 -8.02 -9.40
C GLY A 72 8.09 -8.39 -8.01
N GLY A 73 9.42 -8.45 -7.84
CA GLY A 73 10.09 -8.63 -6.55
C GLY A 73 10.47 -7.30 -5.89
N PHE A 74 10.31 -7.24 -4.57
CA PHE A 74 10.59 -6.07 -3.74
C PHE A 74 11.29 -6.48 -2.44
N THR A 75 12.12 -5.59 -1.91
CA THR A 75 12.67 -5.71 -0.56
C THR A 75 11.85 -4.83 0.38
N VAL A 76 11.47 -5.36 1.54
CA VAL A 76 10.62 -4.69 2.53
C VAL A 76 11.27 -4.74 3.91
N GLN A 77 11.27 -3.61 4.61
CA GLN A 77 11.63 -3.49 6.01
C GLN A 77 10.37 -3.49 6.87
N PHE A 78 10.28 -4.41 7.84
CA PHE A 78 9.15 -4.52 8.75
C PHE A 78 9.54 -3.99 10.14
N PRO A 79 8.69 -3.23 10.85
CA PRO A 79 9.00 -2.72 12.20
C PRO A 79 9.29 -3.82 13.23
N GLN A 80 8.75 -5.02 13.00
CA GLN A 80 8.91 -6.18 13.88
C GLN A 80 10.10 -7.09 13.54
N LYS A 81 10.88 -6.76 12.50
CA LYS A 81 12.01 -7.58 12.05
C LYS A 81 13.23 -6.68 11.80
N GLU A 82 14.39 -7.09 12.29
CA GLU A 82 15.65 -6.40 12.00
C GLU A 82 16.11 -6.66 10.56
N GLU A 83 15.80 -7.83 10.02
CA GLU A 83 16.20 -8.24 8.68
C GLU A 83 15.27 -7.69 7.59
N LEU A 84 15.87 -7.31 6.46
CA LEU A 84 15.15 -7.01 5.24
C LEU A 84 14.60 -8.29 4.62
N VAL A 85 13.34 -8.25 4.21
CA VAL A 85 12.61 -9.40 3.68
C VAL A 85 12.32 -9.20 2.21
N GLN A 86 12.50 -10.24 1.41
CA GLN A 86 12.07 -10.24 0.03
C GLN A 86 10.59 -10.61 -0.06
N VAL A 87 9.83 -9.84 -0.82
CA VAL A 87 8.43 -10.11 -1.14
C VAL A 87 8.23 -10.11 -2.64
N ARG A 88 7.19 -10.80 -3.11
CA ARG A 88 6.78 -10.80 -4.52
C ARG A 88 5.31 -10.45 -4.65
N VAL A 89 4.95 -9.84 -5.76
CA VAL A 89 3.55 -9.72 -6.14
C VAL A 89 3.13 -10.98 -6.89
N MET A 90 2.11 -11.68 -6.39
CA MET A 90 1.61 -12.91 -6.99
C MET A 90 0.29 -12.63 -7.73
N GLY A 91 0.17 -13.08 -8.98
CA GLY A 91 -1.09 -13.02 -9.75
C GLY A 91 -1.63 -11.62 -10.07
N ASN A 92 -0.96 -10.54 -9.66
CA ASN A 92 -1.43 -9.16 -9.82
C ASN A 92 -0.38 -8.26 -10.51
N ALA A 93 -0.27 -8.38 -11.84
CA ALA A 93 0.67 -7.57 -12.62
C ALA A 93 0.49 -6.05 -12.42
N ALA A 94 -0.77 -5.62 -12.23
CA ALA A 94 -1.10 -4.21 -12.07
C ALA A 94 -0.53 -3.63 -10.76
N LEU A 95 -0.60 -4.39 -9.67
CA LEU A 95 0.04 -4.05 -8.39
C LEU A 95 1.57 -4.04 -8.50
N ALA A 96 2.15 -5.02 -9.21
CA ALA A 96 3.59 -5.07 -9.45
C ALA A 96 4.09 -3.83 -10.20
N ASP A 97 3.37 -3.42 -11.25
CA ASP A 97 3.69 -2.23 -12.03
C ASP A 97 3.54 -0.95 -11.19
N LYS A 98 2.47 -0.80 -10.41
CA LYS A 98 2.26 0.35 -9.52
C LYS A 98 3.37 0.46 -8.47
N ALA A 99 3.71 -0.64 -7.79
CA ALA A 99 4.78 -0.68 -6.81
C ALA A 99 6.14 -0.33 -7.43
N ALA A 100 6.42 -0.82 -8.65
CA ALA A 100 7.64 -0.50 -9.37
C ALA A 100 7.70 0.97 -9.80
N GLN A 101 6.59 1.54 -10.28
CA GLN A 101 6.48 2.95 -10.66
C GLN A 101 6.74 3.87 -9.47
N LEU A 102 6.07 3.65 -8.34
CA LEU A 102 6.29 4.45 -7.13
C LEU A 102 7.72 4.33 -6.62
N SER A 103 8.27 3.11 -6.58
CA SER A 103 9.67 2.86 -6.20
C SER A 103 10.66 3.62 -7.11
N LYS A 104 10.38 3.69 -8.41
CA LYS A 104 11.21 4.42 -9.37
C LYS A 104 11.11 5.94 -9.15
N THR A 105 9.91 6.46 -8.90
CA THR A 105 9.69 7.89 -8.62
C THR A 105 10.44 8.33 -7.38
N VAL A 106 10.35 7.57 -6.28
CA VAL A 106 11.07 7.85 -5.03
C VAL A 106 12.58 7.88 -5.26
N LYS A 107 13.12 6.88 -5.98
CA LYS A 107 14.55 6.82 -6.31
C LYS A 107 15.03 8.01 -7.15
N LEU A 108 14.22 8.46 -8.11
CA LEU A 108 14.56 9.60 -8.98
C LEU A 108 14.44 10.94 -8.25
N ALA A 109 13.47 11.06 -7.34
CA ALA A 109 13.26 12.25 -6.54
C ALA A 109 14.29 12.41 -5.40
N GLY A 110 15.08 11.37 -5.10
CA GLY A 110 15.93 11.33 -3.92
C GLY A 110 15.12 11.43 -2.63
N ALA A 111 13.86 10.98 -2.65
CA ALA A 111 12.97 11.07 -1.52
C ALA A 111 13.29 9.98 -0.49
N ASP A 112 13.29 10.35 0.79
CA ASP A 112 13.53 9.40 1.89
C ASP A 112 12.32 8.49 2.17
N GLN A 113 11.17 8.80 1.57
CA GLN A 113 9.91 8.11 1.82
C GLN A 113 9.57 7.13 0.71
N TRP A 114 9.80 5.86 0.99
CA TRP A 114 9.39 4.77 0.15
C TRP A 114 7.97 4.29 0.45
N PRO A 115 7.29 3.62 -0.50
CA PRO A 115 5.92 3.14 -0.32
C PRO A 115 5.78 2.15 0.85
N VAL A 116 4.65 2.22 1.55
CA VAL A 116 4.28 1.24 2.58
C VAL A 116 3.36 0.19 1.97
N ALA A 117 3.50 -1.06 2.40
CA ALA A 117 2.73 -2.19 1.90
C ALA A 117 2.30 -3.12 3.04
N ILE A 118 1.16 -3.78 2.85
CA ILE A 118 0.77 -4.94 3.64
C ILE A 118 1.17 -6.21 2.89
N CYS A 119 1.81 -7.12 3.61
CA CYS A 119 2.40 -8.34 3.06
C CYS A 119 1.91 -9.56 3.83
N PHE A 120 1.68 -10.66 3.09
CA PHE A 120 1.54 -11.98 3.68
C PHE A 120 2.93 -12.61 3.89
N MET A 121 3.14 -13.16 5.07
CA MET A 121 4.37 -13.75 5.54
C MET A 121 4.08 -15.21 5.91
N PRO A 122 4.45 -16.19 5.05
CA PRO A 122 4.21 -17.59 5.37
C PRO A 122 4.96 -17.96 6.66
N ALA A 123 4.30 -18.77 7.49
CA ALA A 123 4.95 -19.35 8.66
C ALA A 123 6.22 -20.11 8.22
N ALA A 124 7.27 -20.03 9.04
CA ALA A 124 8.60 -20.56 8.76
C ALA A 124 8.61 -22.08 8.59
N SER A 125 8.10 -22.57 7.46
CA SER A 125 8.16 -23.95 7.03
C SER A 125 8.86 -23.95 5.67
N SER A 126 10.15 -24.23 5.74
CA SER A 126 11.02 -24.82 4.72
C SER A 126 10.72 -24.52 3.24
N HIS A 127 11.68 -23.82 2.61
CA HIS A 127 11.97 -23.69 1.17
C HIS A 127 11.60 -22.38 0.47
N VAL A 128 10.62 -21.60 0.94
CA VAL A 128 10.32 -20.28 0.37
C VAL A 128 10.46 -19.20 1.44
N LYS A 129 11.55 -18.44 1.38
CA LYS A 129 11.86 -17.31 2.29
C LYS A 129 11.20 -15.99 1.85
N THR A 130 10.29 -16.04 0.88
CA THR A 130 9.76 -14.86 0.19
C THR A 130 8.31 -14.65 0.60
N GLY A 131 8.00 -13.46 1.12
CA GLY A 131 6.63 -13.05 1.40
C GLY A 131 5.86 -12.66 0.13
N GLU A 132 4.58 -12.36 0.28
CA GLU A 132 3.73 -11.84 -0.79
C GLU A 132 3.31 -10.41 -0.48
N LEU A 133 3.43 -9.51 -1.47
CA LEU A 133 2.92 -8.15 -1.37
C LEU A 133 1.45 -8.16 -1.81
N LEU A 134 0.55 -7.86 -0.88
CA LEU A 134 -0.91 -7.94 -1.09
C LEU A 134 -1.49 -6.62 -1.59
N ALA A 135 -1.07 -5.50 -0.98
CA ALA A 135 -1.54 -4.16 -1.35
C ALA A 135 -0.54 -3.07 -0.94
N LEU A 136 -0.65 -1.92 -1.61
CA LEU A 136 0.09 -0.69 -1.26
C LEU A 136 -0.80 0.19 -0.39
N LEU A 137 -0.25 0.67 0.72
CA LEU A 137 -0.97 1.45 1.71
C LEU A 137 -0.70 2.95 1.58
N GLU A 138 -1.75 3.74 1.78
CA GLU A 138 -1.68 5.17 1.97
C GLU A 138 -1.64 5.49 3.47
N GLY A 139 -1.34 6.74 3.83
CA GLY A 139 -1.19 7.16 5.24
C GLY A 139 -2.44 6.86 6.08
N SER A 140 -3.62 7.12 5.55
CA SER A 140 -4.91 6.77 6.18
C SER A 140 -5.02 5.28 6.51
N HIS A 141 -4.67 4.41 5.56
CA HIS A 141 -4.70 2.95 5.73
C HIS A 141 -3.71 2.50 6.80
N VAL A 142 -2.50 3.07 6.80
CA VAL A 142 -1.48 2.79 7.83
C VAL A 142 -2.00 3.17 9.22
N THR A 143 -2.66 4.33 9.35
CA THR A 143 -3.30 4.74 10.60
C THR A 143 -4.42 3.79 11.02
N GLN A 144 -5.27 3.32 10.09
CA GLN A 144 -6.35 2.37 10.39
C GLN A 144 -5.80 1.03 10.91
N PHE A 145 -4.83 0.42 10.22
CA PHE A 145 -4.21 -0.81 10.70
C PHE A 145 -3.47 -0.61 12.04
N GLY A 146 -2.84 0.55 12.25
CA GLY A 146 -2.23 0.88 13.54
C GLY A 146 -3.23 0.90 14.69
N LYS A 147 -4.43 1.45 14.48
CA LYS A 147 -5.53 1.44 15.47
C LYS A 147 -6.03 0.01 15.77
N LEU A 148 -5.92 -0.89 14.79
CA LEU A 148 -6.24 -2.32 14.95
C LEU A 148 -5.10 -3.11 15.61
N GLY A 149 -4.01 -2.47 16.03
CA GLY A 149 -2.93 -3.10 16.78
C GLY A 149 -1.80 -3.66 15.92
N PHE A 150 -1.83 -3.46 14.60
CA PHE A 150 -0.69 -3.81 13.74
C PHE A 150 0.50 -2.91 14.05
N LYS A 151 1.70 -3.49 14.04
CA LYS A 151 2.93 -2.71 14.04
C LYS A 151 3.14 -2.10 12.66
N VAL A 152 3.23 -0.79 12.60
CA VAL A 152 3.36 -0.02 11.36
C VAL A 152 4.67 0.77 11.32
N PRO A 153 5.27 1.00 10.14
CA PRO A 153 6.43 1.89 10.01
C PRO A 153 6.08 3.29 10.51
N THR A 154 6.83 3.81 11.47
CA THR A 154 6.75 5.22 11.86
C THR A 154 7.43 6.07 10.78
N ASN A 155 6.77 7.15 10.38
CA ASN A 155 7.37 8.14 9.49
C ASN A 155 7.67 9.38 10.33
N ASP A 156 8.93 9.74 10.47
CA ASP A 156 9.35 11.06 10.94
C ASP A 156 9.10 12.13 9.85
N GLY A 157 7.96 12.10 9.14
CA GLY A 157 7.68 13.06 8.07
C GLY A 157 6.45 12.82 7.19
N LEU A 158 5.43 12.06 7.61
CA LEU A 158 4.19 11.91 6.79
C LEU A 158 3.39 13.21 6.69
N ASP A 159 3.54 14.12 7.64
CA ASP A 159 2.68 15.31 7.72
C ASP A 159 2.88 16.27 6.54
N ASP A 160 4.09 16.35 5.97
CA ASP A 160 4.42 17.33 4.92
C ASP A 160 4.01 16.92 3.49
N LEU A 161 3.73 15.64 3.22
CA LEU A 161 3.40 15.17 1.87
C LEU A 161 1.89 15.23 1.55
N PHE A 162 1.03 15.12 2.58
CA PHE A 162 -0.42 15.25 2.40
C PHE A 162 -0.84 16.71 2.23
N ASP A 163 -0.13 17.65 2.85
CA ASP A 163 -0.42 19.09 2.71
C ASP A 163 -0.02 19.61 1.32
N ARG A 164 1.07 19.09 0.73
CA ARG A 164 1.49 19.45 -0.63
C ARG A 164 0.61 18.90 -1.75
N SER A 165 -0.13 17.81 -1.52
CA SER A 165 -1.10 17.29 -2.49
C SER A 165 -2.45 18.01 -2.42
N ALA A 166 -2.75 18.68 -1.29
CA ALA A 166 -3.89 19.59 -1.15
C ALA A 166 -3.60 21.02 -1.65
N ALA A 167 -2.32 21.43 -1.68
CA ALA A 167 -1.89 22.77 -2.16
C ALA A 167 -1.71 22.90 -3.68
N GLY A 168 -2.06 21.87 -4.47
CA GLY A 168 -1.97 21.87 -5.94
C GLY A 168 -3.19 22.44 -6.68
N GLY A 169 -4.00 23.28 -6.02
CA GLY A 169 -5.17 23.93 -6.61
C GLY A 169 -4.94 25.43 -6.80
N GLY A 170 -4.87 25.87 -8.06
CA GLY A 170 -5.03 27.28 -8.44
C GLY A 170 -3.72 28.01 -8.70
N GLY A 171 -3.19 27.84 -9.92
CA GLY A 171 -2.46 28.93 -10.54
C GLY A 171 -3.46 30.03 -10.91
N GLU A 172 -3.39 31.16 -10.22
CA GLU A 172 -3.77 32.45 -10.78
C GLU A 172 -2.49 33.27 -10.85
N GLU A 173 -1.81 33.15 -11.98
CA GLU A 173 -0.80 34.12 -12.40
C GLU A 173 -1.58 35.39 -12.77
N GLU A 174 -1.67 36.35 -11.84
CA GLU A 174 -2.12 37.71 -12.16
C GLU A 174 -1.12 38.32 -13.15
N VAL A 175 -1.43 38.23 -14.44
CA VAL A 175 -0.79 39.04 -15.47
C VAL A 175 -1.20 40.49 -15.24
N ASN A 176 -0.29 41.27 -14.65
CA ASN A 176 -0.43 42.70 -14.46
C ASN A 176 -0.24 43.41 -15.82
N PHE A 177 -1.34 43.79 -16.48
CA PHE A 177 -1.36 44.50 -17.76
C PHE A 177 -1.12 46.01 -17.63
N ASN A 178 -0.13 46.42 -16.83
CA ASN A 178 0.20 47.84 -16.66
C ASN A 178 1.65 48.23 -17.01
N ASP A 179 2.43 47.33 -17.61
CA ASP A 179 3.79 47.62 -18.11
C ASP A 179 3.93 47.37 -19.63
N LEU A 180 3.02 47.93 -20.43
CA LEU A 180 3.17 48.10 -21.88
C LEU A 180 2.98 49.57 -22.30
#